data_AF-A0A7J3VF64-F1
#
_entry.id   AF-A0A7J3VF64-F1
#
_cell.length_a   1.000
_cell.length_b   1.000
_cell.length_c   1.000
_cell.angle_alpha   90.00
_cell.angle_beta   90.00
_cell.angle_gamma   90.00
#
_symmetry.space_group_name_H-M   'P 1'
#
loop_
_entity.id
_entity.type
_entity.pdbx_description
1 polymer ?
#
loop_
_entity_poly.entity_id
_entity_poly.type
_entity_poly.pdbx_seq_one_letter_code
_entity_poly.pdbx_strand_id
1 'polypeptide(L)'
;DTPVGILQEAFVAEYAKPGVKFTLRGSAWKILNIHNDKIYVRAEDDPTGAIPSWVGEQIPVPFEVAMEVGEIKGFVEDNLNHGESADWVAKALSERYPAKPETMKRILKEMVDHHKHGYPLPTNKRVLVEDWDDNVIIHANFGSLANRTLSRIVGHVISEATGYPVGVQQDTYMIITQTVGEVDARYVARMLKTLAKKDLTDTINEAVTKTGLFKKRIINVARKSGALSKFANFSNITLGRLMKSFEGTIIFEEAMKDTLRQDLDVETTLELLRQMAEGDIEVTVLETEDDVSPLGQLGVDSISMKVDIVPPEKITKIIIESAKARLYNETRILTCLGKHDWLQEMQVGDFPDKIQCPLCGSTEIAVLDRTPEDVAEMMARTKGRYKFDPPWWWKQGEDASKLVSIYGRRAGIIAAAKRVENEIAWDILAETEGEGDEFFERIVEAEREALKKRFM
;
A
#
# COMPACT_ATOMS: atom_id res chain seq x y z
N ASP A 1 1.61 -15.42 23.59
CA ASP A 1 1.96 -14.16 24.29
C ASP A 1 3.40 -14.03 24.77
N THR A 2 4.38 -14.65 24.11
CA THR A 2 5.79 -14.44 24.46
C THR A 2 6.34 -13.22 23.70
N PRO A 3 6.94 -12.22 24.38
CA PRO A 3 7.59 -11.09 23.71
C PRO A 3 8.77 -11.57 22.85
N VAL A 4 8.73 -11.27 21.55
CA VAL A 4 9.78 -11.68 20.60
C VAL A 4 10.95 -10.69 20.57
N GLY A 5 10.67 -9.39 20.74
CA GLY A 5 11.66 -8.32 20.89
C GLY A 5 11.04 -6.94 20.77
N ILE A 6 11.89 -5.92 20.61
CA ILE A 6 11.50 -4.51 20.51
C ILE A 6 11.94 -3.99 19.14
N LEU A 7 11.04 -3.33 18.42
CA LEU A 7 11.33 -2.67 17.16
C LEU A 7 11.53 -1.17 17.39
N GLN A 8 12.36 -0.54 16.55
CA GLN A 8 12.55 0.90 16.60
C GLN A 8 11.28 1.64 16.14
N GLU A 9 10.96 2.75 16.80
CA GLU A 9 9.79 3.58 16.52
C GLU A 9 9.70 4.00 15.04
N ALA A 10 10.84 4.36 14.43
CA ALA A 10 10.92 4.71 13.01
C ALA A 10 10.54 3.54 12.10
N PHE A 11 11.02 2.32 12.41
CA PHE A 11 10.66 1.12 11.67
C PHE A 11 9.15 0.85 11.76
N VAL A 12 8.59 0.98 12.96
CA VAL A 12 7.16 0.78 13.19
C VAL A 12 6.33 1.81 12.42
N ALA A 13 6.74 3.08 12.48
CA ALA A 13 6.06 4.18 11.81
C ALA A 13 6.06 4.06 10.28
N GLU A 14 7.14 3.53 9.71
CA GLU A 14 7.34 3.47 8.26
C GLU A 14 6.78 2.16 7.68
N TYR A 15 7.03 1.03 8.34
CA TYR A 15 6.82 -0.28 7.74
C TYR A 15 5.82 -1.17 8.47
N ALA A 16 5.46 -0.88 9.73
CA ALA A 16 4.54 -1.77 10.44
C ALA A 16 3.11 -1.61 9.91
N LYS A 17 2.73 -2.51 9.01
CA LYS A 17 1.35 -2.73 8.56
C LYS A 17 1.04 -4.23 8.61
N PRO A 18 -0.21 -4.64 8.91
CA PRO A 18 -0.63 -6.04 8.77
C PRO A 18 -0.26 -6.60 7.39
N GLY A 19 0.33 -7.79 7.37
CA GLY A 19 0.83 -8.45 6.16
C GLY A 19 2.33 -8.27 5.91
N VAL A 20 2.96 -7.22 6.45
CA VAL A 20 4.40 -6.96 6.27
C VAL A 20 5.24 -7.97 7.02
N LYS A 21 6.26 -8.52 6.36
CA LYS A 21 7.26 -9.40 6.97
C LYS A 21 8.46 -8.57 7.45
N PHE A 22 9.09 -8.97 8.55
CA PHE A 22 10.32 -8.37 9.04
C PHE A 22 11.22 -9.39 9.73
N THR A 23 12.52 -9.16 9.70
CA THR A 23 13.51 -10.05 10.31
C THR A 23 13.93 -9.53 11.66
N LEU A 24 13.72 -10.31 12.72
CA LEU A 24 14.12 -9.98 14.09
C LEU A 24 14.79 -11.19 14.71
N ARG A 25 16.04 -10.99 15.20
CA ARG A 25 16.89 -12.06 15.77
C ARG A 25 17.14 -13.24 14.83
N GLY A 26 17.22 -12.96 13.51
CA GLY A 26 17.52 -13.97 12.50
C GLY A 26 16.32 -14.83 12.06
N SER A 27 15.12 -14.54 12.55
CA SER A 27 13.88 -15.17 12.10
C SER A 27 12.96 -14.15 11.43
N ALA A 28 12.23 -14.58 10.40
CA ALA A 28 11.23 -13.77 9.74
C ALA A 28 9.89 -13.82 10.49
N TRP A 29 9.25 -12.67 10.60
CA TRP A 29 8.02 -12.45 11.34
C TRP A 29 7.04 -11.68 10.47
N LYS A 30 5.83 -12.20 10.30
CA LYS A 30 4.75 -11.50 9.60
C LYS A 30 3.87 -10.77 10.60
N ILE A 31 3.68 -9.47 10.40
CA ILE A 31 2.79 -8.65 11.21
C ILE A 31 1.34 -9.09 10.93
N LEU A 32 0.65 -9.57 11.97
CA LEU A 32 -0.76 -9.91 11.90
C LEU A 32 -1.62 -8.71 12.22
N ASN A 33 -1.25 -7.99 13.27
CA ASN A 33 -2.00 -6.85 13.76
C ASN A 33 -1.10 -5.95 14.61
N ILE A 34 -1.51 -4.70 14.73
CA ILE A 34 -0.86 -3.69 15.56
C ILE A 34 -1.94 -3.16 16.49
N HIS A 35 -1.71 -3.29 17.80
CA HIS A 35 -2.65 -2.80 18.80
C HIS A 35 -1.88 -2.11 19.92
N ASN A 36 -2.18 -0.82 20.13
CA ASN A 36 -1.48 0.06 21.05
C ASN A 36 0.04 0.07 20.78
N ASP A 37 0.85 -0.31 21.76
CA ASP A 37 2.30 -0.41 21.70
C ASP A 37 2.82 -1.80 21.33
N LYS A 38 1.92 -2.73 20.96
CA LYS A 38 2.26 -4.13 20.66
C LYS A 38 1.97 -4.48 19.21
N ILE A 39 2.96 -5.12 18.59
CA ILE A 39 2.86 -5.68 17.24
C ILE A 39 2.72 -7.20 17.42
N TYR A 40 1.57 -7.72 17.00
CA TYR A 40 1.30 -9.15 17.01
C TYR A 40 1.82 -9.75 15.73
N VAL A 41 2.64 -10.79 15.86
CA VAL A 41 3.39 -11.37 14.75
C VAL A 41 3.27 -12.88 14.73
N ARG A 42 3.40 -13.46 13.54
CA ARG A 42 3.55 -14.90 13.33
C ARG A 42 4.94 -15.17 12.76
N ALA A 43 5.59 -16.23 13.22
CA ALA A 43 6.79 -16.71 12.55
C ALA A 43 6.45 -17.14 11.11
N GLU A 44 7.33 -16.82 10.18
CA GLU A 44 7.21 -17.20 8.77
C GLU A 44 8.52 -17.88 8.35
N ASP A 45 8.41 -19.03 7.69
CA ASP A 45 9.60 -19.80 7.27
C ASP A 45 10.27 -19.20 6.03
N ASP A 46 9.52 -18.45 5.24
CA ASP A 46 10.01 -17.74 4.06
C ASP A 46 10.41 -16.28 4.42
N PRO A 47 11.71 -15.96 4.49
CA PRO A 47 12.21 -14.62 4.79
C PRO A 47 12.11 -13.65 3.60
N THR A 48 11.66 -14.12 2.43
CA THR A 48 11.46 -13.27 1.26
C THR A 48 10.42 -12.20 1.57
N GLY A 49 10.77 -10.94 1.37
CA GLY A 49 9.97 -9.77 1.74
C GLY A 49 10.22 -9.24 3.15
N ALA A 50 11.10 -9.86 3.95
CA ALA A 50 11.26 -9.52 5.36
C ALA A 50 12.22 -8.34 5.59
N ILE A 51 11.66 -7.19 5.97
CA ILE A 51 12.41 -5.97 6.27
C ILE A 51 13.29 -6.18 7.52
N PRO A 52 14.61 -5.92 7.48
CA PRO A 52 15.48 -6.14 8.63
C PRO A 52 15.15 -5.22 9.83
N SER A 53 15.29 -5.74 11.06
CA SER A 53 14.96 -5.02 12.32
C SER A 53 15.83 -3.81 12.64
N TRP A 54 16.94 -3.61 11.92
CA TRP A 54 17.88 -2.50 12.11
C TRP A 54 17.87 -1.63 10.86
N VAL A 55 16.94 -0.69 10.79
CA VAL A 55 16.98 0.39 9.80
C VAL A 55 17.90 1.48 10.36
N GLY A 56 19.20 1.23 10.31
CA GLY A 56 20.13 2.32 10.11
C GLY A 56 19.94 2.80 8.68
N GLU A 57 19.72 4.09 8.46
CA GLU A 57 19.92 4.67 7.14
C GLU A 57 21.38 4.38 6.76
N GLN A 58 21.60 3.57 5.72
CA GLN A 58 22.94 3.42 5.15
C GLN A 58 23.41 4.81 4.73
N ILE A 59 24.71 5.07 4.89
CA ILE A 59 25.30 6.32 4.40
C ILE A 59 24.94 6.42 2.91
N PRO A 60 24.20 7.47 2.49
CA PRO A 60 23.71 7.56 1.13
C PRO A 60 24.90 7.65 0.18
N VAL A 61 24.83 6.91 -0.93
CA VAL A 61 25.81 7.04 -2.00
C VAL A 61 25.60 8.40 -2.67
N PRO A 62 26.62 9.26 -2.72
CA PRO A 62 26.51 10.58 -3.33
C PRO A 62 26.20 10.51 -4.82
N PHE A 63 25.53 11.54 -5.33
CA PHE A 63 25.20 11.69 -6.75
C PHE A 63 26.43 11.52 -7.67
N GLU A 64 27.53 12.21 -7.36
CA GLU A 64 28.77 12.17 -8.16
C GLU A 64 29.34 10.75 -8.30
N VAL A 65 29.30 9.95 -7.22
CA VAL A 65 29.77 8.57 -7.21
C VAL A 65 28.87 7.68 -8.05
N ALA A 66 27.55 7.86 -7.95
CA ALA A 66 26.60 7.09 -8.74
C ALA A 66 26.69 7.42 -10.24
N MET A 67 26.92 8.71 -10.57
CA MET A 67 27.16 9.15 -11.94
C MET A 67 28.43 8.54 -12.53
N GLU A 68 29.52 8.43 -11.76
CA GLU A 68 30.73 7.72 -12.19
C GLU A 68 30.45 6.24 -12.50
N VAL A 69 29.59 5.57 -11.71
CA VAL A 69 29.15 4.20 -12.04
C VAL A 69 28.40 4.16 -13.37
N GLY A 70 27.57 5.17 -13.65
CA GLY A 70 26.92 5.35 -14.95
C GLY A 70 27.92 5.53 -16.10
N GLU A 71 29.02 6.25 -15.88
CA GLU A 71 30.12 6.38 -16.85
C GLU A 71 30.86 5.07 -17.09
N ILE A 72 31.09 4.28 -16.03
CA ILE A 72 31.69 2.94 -16.15
C ILE A 72 30.80 2.04 -17.01
N LYS A 73 29.48 2.06 -16.80
CA LYS A 73 28.51 1.31 -17.63
C LYS A 73 28.56 1.75 -19.09
N GLY A 74 28.67 3.06 -19.35
CA GLY A 74 28.87 3.58 -20.71
C GLY A 74 30.18 3.12 -21.35
N PHE A 75 31.28 3.17 -20.61
CA PHE A 75 32.58 2.66 -21.07
C PHE A 75 32.51 1.16 -21.41
N VAL A 76 31.82 0.36 -20.61
CA VAL A 76 31.61 -1.07 -20.88
C VAL A 76 30.80 -1.26 -22.17
N GLU A 77 29.66 -0.58 -22.30
CA GLU A 77 28.82 -0.64 -23.51
C GLU A 77 29.62 -0.28 -24.77
N ASP A 78 30.30 0.87 -24.75
CA ASP A 78 31.04 1.38 -25.90
C ASP A 78 32.11 0.39 -26.36
N ASN A 79 32.93 -0.13 -25.46
CA ASN A 79 34.01 -1.03 -25.85
C ASN A 79 33.50 -2.40 -26.33
N LEU A 80 32.45 -2.94 -25.71
CA LEU A 80 31.83 -4.18 -26.19
C LEU A 80 31.21 -3.98 -27.59
N ASN A 81 30.60 -2.83 -27.86
CA ASN A 81 30.09 -2.48 -29.20
C ASN A 81 31.20 -2.38 -30.26
N HIS A 82 32.41 -1.97 -29.86
CA HIS A 82 33.59 -1.94 -30.73
C HIS A 82 34.27 -3.31 -30.89
N GLY A 83 33.72 -4.37 -30.28
CA GLY A 83 34.21 -5.75 -30.40
C GLY A 83 35.31 -6.13 -29.40
N GLU A 84 35.56 -5.29 -28.39
CA GLU A 84 36.50 -5.64 -27.32
C GLU A 84 35.96 -6.76 -26.44
N SER A 85 36.86 -7.59 -25.90
CA SER A 85 36.48 -8.68 -25.00
C SER A 85 36.21 -8.16 -23.58
N ALA A 86 35.35 -8.86 -22.83
CA ALA A 86 35.12 -8.56 -21.41
C ALA A 86 36.42 -8.62 -20.57
N ASP A 87 37.38 -9.47 -20.95
CA ASP A 87 38.71 -9.54 -20.32
C ASP A 87 39.52 -8.26 -20.55
N TRP A 88 39.45 -7.70 -21.75
CA TRP A 88 40.09 -6.45 -22.07
C TRP A 88 39.47 -5.29 -21.29
N VAL A 89 38.13 -5.18 -21.27
CA VAL A 89 37.41 -4.12 -20.54
C VAL A 89 37.73 -4.18 -19.05
N ALA A 90 37.73 -5.38 -18.46
CA ALA A 90 38.10 -5.59 -17.06
C ALA A 90 39.54 -5.14 -16.76
N LYS A 91 40.48 -5.41 -17.67
CA LYS A 91 41.87 -4.97 -17.54
C LYS A 91 41.98 -3.45 -17.64
N ALA A 92 41.34 -2.81 -18.62
CA ALA A 92 41.36 -1.36 -18.77
C ALA A 92 40.81 -0.65 -17.51
N LEU A 93 39.70 -1.14 -16.96
CA LEU A 93 39.14 -0.60 -15.71
C LEU A 93 40.03 -0.88 -14.48
N SER A 94 40.76 -1.99 -14.43
CA SER A 94 41.71 -2.29 -13.35
C SER A 94 42.93 -1.36 -13.31
N GLU A 95 43.23 -0.69 -14.42
CA GLU A 95 44.30 0.33 -14.47
C GLU A 95 43.82 1.68 -13.91
N ARG A 96 42.50 1.96 -14.01
CA ARG A 96 41.86 3.17 -13.49
C ARG A 96 41.44 3.03 -12.02
N TYR A 97 40.99 1.84 -11.62
CA TYR A 97 40.50 1.56 -10.27
C TYR A 97 41.34 0.48 -9.59
N PRO A 98 41.65 0.60 -8.28
CA PRO A 98 42.55 -0.32 -7.57
C PRO A 98 41.89 -1.69 -7.28
N ALA A 99 41.56 -2.43 -8.33
CA ALA A 99 40.96 -3.76 -8.28
C ALA A 99 41.67 -4.68 -9.27
N LYS A 100 41.79 -5.98 -8.96
CA LYS A 100 42.42 -6.94 -9.88
C LYS A 100 41.52 -7.20 -11.10
N PRO A 101 42.07 -7.49 -12.30
CA PRO A 101 41.28 -7.80 -13.48
C PRO A 101 40.24 -8.91 -13.26
N GLU A 102 40.57 -9.95 -12.50
CA GLU A 102 39.65 -11.05 -12.20
C GLU A 102 38.47 -10.62 -11.33
N THR A 103 38.71 -9.70 -10.38
CA THR A 103 37.66 -9.08 -9.57
C THR A 103 36.78 -8.19 -10.43
N MET A 104 37.40 -7.36 -11.29
CA MET A 104 36.67 -6.48 -12.20
C MET A 104 35.78 -7.28 -13.15
N LYS A 105 36.30 -8.36 -13.75
CA LYS A 105 35.52 -9.25 -14.62
C LYS A 105 34.27 -9.82 -13.93
N ARG A 106 34.36 -10.15 -12.64
CA ARG A 106 33.21 -10.63 -11.85
C ARG A 106 32.18 -9.52 -11.64
N ILE A 107 32.62 -8.30 -11.34
CA ILE A 107 31.73 -7.14 -11.12
C ILE A 107 31.00 -6.74 -12.41
N LEU A 108 31.68 -6.87 -13.55
CA LEU A 108 31.14 -6.53 -14.87
C LEU A 108 30.24 -7.62 -15.46
N LYS A 109 30.16 -8.79 -14.82
CA LYS A 109 29.51 -9.97 -15.41
C LYS A 109 28.08 -9.66 -15.82
N GLU A 110 27.28 -9.07 -14.93
CA GLU A 110 25.88 -8.77 -15.18
C GLU A 110 25.70 -7.69 -16.25
N MET A 111 26.63 -6.73 -16.36
CA MET A 111 26.63 -5.72 -17.44
C MET A 111 26.95 -6.35 -18.80
N VAL A 112 27.94 -7.24 -18.84
CA VAL A 112 28.32 -7.97 -20.06
C VAL A 112 27.20 -8.91 -20.49
N ASP A 113 26.58 -9.62 -19.55
CA ASP A 113 25.47 -10.51 -19.85
C ASP A 113 24.24 -9.71 -20.32
N HIS A 114 23.95 -8.55 -19.73
CA HIS A 114 22.92 -7.63 -20.22
C HIS A 114 23.17 -7.19 -21.68
N HIS A 115 24.40 -6.77 -22.00
CA HIS A 115 24.79 -6.40 -23.36
C HIS A 115 24.70 -7.55 -24.36
N LYS A 116 25.06 -8.78 -23.98
CA LYS A 116 24.94 -9.97 -24.84
C LYS A 116 23.50 -10.28 -25.25
N HIS A 117 22.51 -9.90 -24.45
CA HIS A 117 21.09 -10.04 -24.81
C HIS A 117 20.64 -8.93 -25.79
N GLY A 118 21.55 -8.06 -26.23
CA GLY A 118 21.25 -6.95 -27.13
C GLY A 118 20.63 -5.74 -26.42
N TYR A 119 20.60 -5.74 -25.08
CA TYR A 119 20.02 -4.65 -24.30
C TYR A 119 21.04 -3.52 -24.10
N PRO A 120 20.64 -2.25 -24.29
CA PRO A 120 21.48 -1.12 -23.93
C PRO A 120 21.71 -1.08 -22.42
N LEU A 121 22.85 -0.54 -21.97
CA LEU A 121 23.13 -0.34 -20.56
C LEU A 121 22.57 1.01 -20.07
N PRO A 122 22.10 1.10 -18.81
CA PRO A 122 21.72 2.37 -18.19
C PRO A 122 23.00 3.12 -17.77
N THR A 123 23.22 4.32 -18.29
CA THR A 123 24.47 5.08 -18.09
C THR A 123 24.22 6.37 -17.28
N ASN A 124 25.20 7.26 -17.24
CA ASN A 124 25.02 8.63 -16.73
C ASN A 124 24.21 9.53 -17.68
N LYS A 125 24.00 9.10 -18.94
CA LYS A 125 23.25 9.83 -19.97
C LYS A 125 22.04 9.06 -20.49
N ARG A 126 21.75 7.88 -19.94
CA ARG A 126 20.61 7.04 -20.34
C ARG A 126 19.94 6.43 -19.12
N VAL A 127 18.65 6.72 -18.97
CA VAL A 127 17.71 6.03 -18.08
C VAL A 127 16.98 4.97 -18.88
N LEU A 128 16.94 3.75 -18.36
CA LEU A 128 16.14 2.67 -18.93
C LEU A 128 14.90 2.44 -18.07
N VAL A 129 13.78 2.16 -18.72
CA VAL A 129 12.52 1.81 -18.07
C VAL A 129 12.08 0.46 -18.62
N GLU A 130 11.95 -0.54 -17.76
CA GLU A 130 11.52 -1.90 -18.13
C GLU A 130 10.31 -2.33 -17.30
N ASP A 131 9.48 -3.19 -17.88
CA ASP A 131 8.36 -3.83 -17.18
C ASP A 131 8.84 -5.12 -16.50
N TRP A 132 8.30 -5.41 -15.31
CA TRP A 132 8.56 -6.65 -14.57
C TRP A 132 7.34 -7.04 -13.71
N ASP A 133 6.64 -8.12 -14.10
CA ASP A 133 5.39 -8.56 -13.47
C ASP A 133 4.41 -7.37 -13.29
N ASP A 134 3.94 -7.15 -12.06
CA ASP A 134 3.10 -6.02 -11.67
C ASP A 134 3.92 -4.77 -11.25
N ASN A 135 5.11 -4.56 -11.84
CA ASN A 135 6.00 -3.45 -11.52
C ASN A 135 6.69 -2.86 -12.76
N VAL A 136 7.14 -1.62 -12.64
CA VAL A 136 8.04 -0.95 -13.57
C VAL A 136 9.35 -0.65 -12.86
N ILE A 137 10.46 -0.99 -13.50
CA ILE A 137 11.82 -0.73 -13.01
C ILE A 137 12.40 0.44 -13.81
N ILE A 138 12.87 1.46 -13.10
CA ILE A 138 13.56 2.63 -13.64
C ILE A 138 15.03 2.52 -13.25
N HIS A 139 15.89 2.25 -14.22
CA HIS A 139 17.34 2.21 -14.06
C HIS A 139 17.91 3.61 -14.12
N ALA A 140 18.31 4.14 -12.96
CA ALA A 140 18.69 5.52 -12.77
C ALA A 140 19.92 5.61 -11.85
N ASN A 141 21.10 5.91 -12.41
CA ASN A 141 22.36 5.95 -11.68
C ASN A 141 22.57 7.28 -10.91
N PHE A 142 21.53 7.82 -10.25
CA PHE A 142 21.57 9.15 -9.63
C PHE A 142 21.91 9.14 -8.14
N GLY A 143 22.15 7.98 -7.55
CA GLY A 143 22.53 7.88 -6.16
C GLY A 143 21.33 7.92 -5.22
N SER A 144 21.59 7.71 -3.92
CA SER A 144 20.53 7.36 -2.98
C SER A 144 19.53 8.49 -2.73
N LEU A 145 19.97 9.74 -2.62
CA LEU A 145 19.09 10.88 -2.30
C LEU A 145 18.28 11.35 -3.51
N ALA A 146 18.90 11.42 -4.69
CA ALA A 146 18.20 11.79 -5.93
C ALA A 146 17.19 10.71 -6.33
N ASN A 147 17.57 9.42 -6.31
CA ASN A 147 16.61 8.34 -6.58
C ASN A 147 15.50 8.28 -5.54
N ARG A 148 15.79 8.56 -4.27
CA ARG A 148 14.73 8.68 -3.26
C ARG A 148 13.79 9.83 -3.55
N THR A 149 14.29 10.97 -3.99
CA THR A 149 13.43 12.10 -4.33
C THR A 149 12.59 11.80 -5.57
N LEU A 150 13.22 11.29 -6.62
CA LEU A 150 12.56 10.90 -7.86
C LEU A 150 11.49 9.83 -7.63
N SER A 151 11.78 8.81 -6.81
CA SER A 151 10.83 7.75 -6.51
C SER A 151 9.57 8.25 -5.79
N ARG A 152 9.71 9.25 -4.91
CA ARG A 152 8.57 9.91 -4.25
C ARG A 152 7.73 10.71 -5.24
N ILE A 153 8.36 11.45 -6.14
CA ILE A 153 7.67 12.21 -7.18
C ILE A 153 6.91 11.24 -8.10
N VAL A 154 7.58 10.19 -8.60
CA VAL A 154 6.99 9.17 -9.46
C VAL A 154 5.79 8.51 -8.77
N GLY A 155 5.95 8.01 -7.54
CA GLY A 155 4.86 7.36 -6.80
C GLY A 155 3.68 8.28 -6.56
N HIS A 156 3.93 9.54 -6.21
CA HIS A 156 2.87 10.52 -6.00
C HIS A 156 2.12 10.81 -7.31
N VAL A 157 2.83 11.07 -8.41
CA VAL A 157 2.22 11.43 -9.69
C VAL A 157 1.42 10.26 -10.27
N ILE A 158 1.94 9.03 -10.19
CA ILE A 158 1.18 7.84 -10.60
C ILE A 158 -0.06 7.68 -9.72
N SER A 159 0.06 7.85 -8.40
CA SER A 159 -1.06 7.71 -7.46
C SER A 159 -2.18 8.74 -7.70
N GLU A 160 -1.82 9.98 -8.03
CA GLU A 160 -2.81 11.01 -8.37
C GLU A 160 -3.44 10.79 -9.75
N ALA A 161 -2.66 10.36 -10.74
CA ALA A 161 -3.19 10.09 -12.08
C ALA A 161 -4.12 8.87 -12.13
N THR A 162 -3.81 7.83 -11.36
CA THR A 162 -4.57 6.56 -11.36
C THR A 162 -5.67 6.54 -10.29
N GLY A 163 -5.56 7.37 -9.25
CA GLY A 163 -6.44 7.33 -8.10
C GLY A 163 -6.13 6.20 -7.10
N TYR A 164 -5.15 5.33 -7.39
CA TYR A 164 -4.78 4.21 -6.55
C TYR A 164 -3.47 4.47 -5.79
N PRO A 165 -3.30 3.94 -4.56
CA PRO A 165 -2.01 4.01 -3.89
C PRO A 165 -0.96 3.19 -4.64
N VAL A 166 0.21 3.78 -4.87
CA VAL A 166 1.32 3.15 -5.59
C VAL A 166 2.46 2.90 -4.60
N GLY A 167 2.87 1.64 -4.46
CA GLY A 167 4.09 1.28 -3.74
C GLY A 167 5.31 1.64 -4.58
N VAL A 168 6.30 2.28 -3.97
CA VAL A 168 7.57 2.59 -4.63
C VAL A 168 8.73 2.20 -3.74
N GLN A 169 9.74 1.61 -4.36
CA GLN A 169 11.01 1.25 -3.76
C GLN A 169 12.14 1.88 -4.54
N GLN A 170 13.27 2.07 -3.89
CA GLN A 170 14.47 2.57 -4.54
C GLN A 170 15.70 1.96 -3.89
N ASP A 171 16.76 1.90 -4.68
CA ASP A 171 18.12 1.88 -4.19
C ASP A 171 18.96 3.00 -4.87
N THR A 172 20.27 2.90 -4.73
CA THR A 172 21.24 3.83 -5.31
C THR A 172 21.19 3.96 -6.84
N TYR A 173 20.77 2.90 -7.55
CA TYR A 173 20.85 2.80 -9.01
C TYR A 173 19.51 2.51 -9.69
N MET A 174 18.45 2.22 -8.93
CA MET A 174 17.14 1.96 -9.50
C MET A 174 15.96 2.34 -8.61
N ILE A 175 14.81 2.49 -9.25
CA ILE A 175 13.52 2.73 -8.63
C ILE A 175 12.56 1.67 -9.16
N ILE A 176 11.81 1.03 -8.28
CA ILE A 176 10.76 0.08 -8.66
C ILE A 176 9.43 0.64 -8.20
N THR A 177 8.48 0.77 -9.11
CA THR A 177 7.13 1.26 -8.83
C THR A 177 6.10 0.20 -9.24
N GLN A 178 5.07 0.01 -8.43
CA GLN A 178 3.99 -0.92 -8.76
C GLN A 178 3.19 -0.41 -9.97
N THR A 179 2.84 -1.31 -10.86
CA THR A 179 1.86 -1.05 -11.92
C THR A 179 0.48 -1.05 -11.29
N VAL A 180 -0.29 0.02 -11.50
CA VAL A 180 -1.70 0.05 -11.11
C VAL A 180 -2.51 0.65 -12.25
N GLY A 181 -3.53 -0.07 -12.72
CA GLY A 181 -4.29 0.33 -13.91
C GLY A 181 -3.47 0.15 -15.20
N GLU A 182 -3.41 1.19 -16.04
CA GLU A 182 -2.70 1.19 -17.33
C GLU A 182 -1.26 1.71 -17.24
N VAL A 183 -0.65 1.64 -16.05
CA VAL A 183 0.73 2.11 -15.83
C VAL A 183 1.71 1.05 -16.28
N ASP A 184 2.41 1.30 -17.38
CA ASP A 184 3.49 0.47 -17.94
C ASP A 184 4.80 1.28 -18.08
N ALA A 185 5.88 0.65 -18.52
CA ALA A 185 7.18 1.30 -18.76
C ALA A 185 7.06 2.48 -19.74
N ARG A 186 6.19 2.39 -20.75
CA ARG A 186 5.94 3.48 -21.71
C ARG A 186 5.27 4.68 -21.06
N TYR A 187 4.33 4.45 -20.15
CA TYR A 187 3.68 5.49 -19.36
C TYR A 187 4.70 6.20 -18.46
N VAL A 188 5.52 5.43 -17.73
CA VAL A 188 6.57 5.99 -16.85
C VAL A 188 7.62 6.77 -17.66
N ALA A 189 8.09 6.25 -18.79
CA ALA A 189 9.05 6.95 -19.66
C ALA A 189 8.48 8.28 -20.18
N ARG A 190 7.21 8.32 -20.59
CA ARG A 190 6.53 9.56 -21.00
C ARG A 190 6.37 10.53 -19.83
N MET A 191 6.06 10.01 -18.65
CA MET A 191 5.95 10.82 -17.43
C MET A 191 7.27 11.51 -17.12
N LEU A 192 8.38 10.78 -17.07
CA LEU A 192 9.71 11.35 -16.78
C LEU A 192 10.08 12.50 -17.75
N LYS A 193 9.78 12.35 -19.05
CA LYS A 193 10.02 13.40 -20.07
C LYS A 193 9.12 14.63 -19.95
N THR A 194 8.02 14.55 -19.20
CA THR A 194 7.01 15.64 -19.10
C THR A 194 6.95 16.29 -17.72
N LEU A 195 7.45 15.63 -16.68
CA LEU A 195 7.41 16.13 -15.29
C LEU A 195 8.08 17.49 -15.13
N ALA A 196 9.23 17.72 -15.77
CA ALA A 196 9.96 19.00 -15.67
C ALA A 196 9.20 20.21 -16.23
N LYS A 197 8.12 19.99 -16.99
CA LYS A 197 7.29 21.06 -17.56
C LYS A 197 6.25 21.59 -16.57
N LYS A 198 6.13 20.98 -15.39
CA LYS A 198 5.19 21.37 -14.33
C LYS A 198 5.95 21.98 -13.15
N ASP A 199 5.27 22.81 -12.39
CA ASP A 199 5.75 23.17 -11.06
C ASP A 199 5.56 21.96 -10.14
N LEU A 200 6.68 21.39 -9.67
CA LEU A 200 6.70 20.21 -8.82
C LEU A 200 6.80 20.57 -7.33
N THR A 201 6.81 21.85 -6.97
CA THR A 201 7.02 22.29 -5.58
C THR A 201 5.97 21.71 -4.64
N ASP A 202 4.68 21.88 -4.98
CA ASP A 202 3.57 21.35 -4.18
C ASP A 202 3.54 19.82 -4.21
N THR A 203 3.82 19.22 -5.37
CA THR A 203 3.91 17.77 -5.54
C THR A 203 4.96 17.16 -4.61
N ILE A 204 6.14 17.78 -4.52
CA ILE A 204 7.24 17.33 -3.65
C ILE A 204 6.84 17.49 -2.19
N ASN A 205 6.32 18.67 -1.80
CA ASN A 205 5.89 18.90 -0.43
C ASN A 205 4.86 17.86 0.02
N GLU A 206 3.84 17.59 -0.79
CA GLU A 206 2.82 16.58 -0.49
C GLU A 206 3.35 15.14 -0.52
N ALA A 207 4.28 14.83 -1.42
CA ALA A 207 4.91 13.52 -1.46
C ALA A 207 5.74 13.26 -0.19
N VAL A 208 6.43 14.28 0.31
CA VAL A 208 7.28 14.21 1.50
C VAL A 208 6.48 14.07 2.78
N THR A 209 5.41 14.86 2.96
CA THR A 209 4.59 14.81 4.20
C THR A 209 4.00 13.42 4.46
N LYS A 210 3.77 12.64 3.40
CA LYS A 210 3.17 11.31 3.47
C LYS A 210 4.17 10.20 3.91
N THR A 211 5.46 10.49 3.98
CA THR A 211 6.53 9.49 4.22
C THR A 211 6.76 9.16 5.70
N GLY A 212 7.31 7.96 5.97
CA GLY A 212 7.79 7.57 7.31
C GLY A 212 8.98 8.42 7.79
N LEU A 213 9.87 8.80 6.88
CA LEU A 213 10.99 9.70 7.15
C LEU A 213 10.53 11.06 7.68
N PHE A 214 9.58 11.72 7.01
CA PHE A 214 9.06 13.01 7.49
C PHE A 214 8.41 12.88 8.88
N LYS A 215 7.67 11.80 9.13
CA LYS A 215 7.09 11.49 10.46
C LYS A 215 8.17 11.41 11.53
N LYS A 216 9.25 10.68 11.25
CA LYS A 216 10.42 10.57 12.14
C LYS A 216 11.08 11.94 12.37
N ARG A 217 11.21 12.78 11.33
CA ARG A 217 11.78 14.14 11.43
C ARG A 217 10.92 15.05 12.30
N ILE A 218 9.60 15.05 12.13
CA ILE A 218 8.67 15.78 13.01
C ILE A 218 8.86 15.39 14.47
N ILE A 219 8.90 14.09 14.78
CA ILE A 219 9.06 13.61 16.16
C ILE A 219 10.40 14.09 16.73
N ASN A 220 11.47 14.03 15.94
CA ASN A 220 12.79 14.47 16.36
C ASN A 220 12.83 15.98 16.63
N VAL A 221 12.27 16.80 15.74
CA VAL A 221 12.18 18.26 15.90
C VAL A 221 11.30 18.61 17.11
N ALA A 222 10.16 17.95 17.26
CA ALA A 222 9.25 18.15 18.40
C ALA A 222 9.91 17.77 19.74
N ARG A 223 10.73 16.70 19.78
CA ARG A 223 11.53 16.33 20.96
C ARG A 223 12.64 17.35 21.26
N LYS A 224 13.36 17.82 20.23
CA LYS A 224 14.43 18.82 20.37
C LYS A 224 13.90 20.17 20.85
N SER A 225 12.72 20.57 20.37
CA SER A 225 12.04 21.82 20.76
C SER A 225 11.33 21.74 22.11
N GLY A 226 11.23 20.56 22.71
CA GLY A 226 10.56 20.34 24.00
C GLY A 226 9.03 20.23 23.91
N ALA A 227 8.45 20.29 22.71
CA ALA A 227 7.01 20.07 22.49
C ALA A 227 6.60 18.61 22.73
N LEU A 228 7.53 17.66 22.58
CA LEU A 228 7.36 16.27 22.97
C LEU A 228 8.37 15.88 24.03
N SER A 229 7.90 15.22 25.09
CA SER A 229 8.79 14.65 26.10
C SER A 229 9.61 13.49 25.52
N LYS A 230 10.82 13.30 26.04
CA LYS A 230 11.74 12.23 25.57
C LYS A 230 11.15 10.82 25.72
N PHE A 231 10.19 10.64 26.62
CA PHE A 231 9.53 9.37 26.93
C PHE A 231 8.03 9.39 26.62
N ALA A 232 7.58 10.30 25.76
CA ALA A 232 6.17 10.36 25.34
C ALA A 232 5.75 9.00 24.76
N ASN A 233 4.73 8.39 25.35
CA ASN A 233 4.19 7.12 24.88
C ASN A 233 3.06 7.39 23.89
N PHE A 234 3.23 6.96 22.64
CA PHE A 234 2.29 7.21 21.55
C PHE A 234 1.22 6.12 21.40
N SER A 235 1.02 5.24 22.40
CA SER A 235 0.06 4.12 22.30
C SER A 235 -1.37 4.55 22.00
N ASN A 236 -1.74 5.78 22.38
CA ASN A 236 -3.11 6.28 22.32
C ASN A 236 -3.33 7.35 21.22
N ILE A 237 -2.30 7.72 20.45
CA ILE A 237 -2.38 8.75 19.42
C ILE A 237 -1.80 8.20 18.13
N THR A 238 -2.59 8.21 17.05
CA THR A 238 -2.06 7.84 15.73
C THR A 238 -1.07 8.88 15.26
N LEU A 239 0.04 8.42 14.66
CA LEU A 239 1.11 9.29 14.18
C LEU A 239 0.58 10.37 13.21
N GLY A 240 -0.44 10.03 12.40
CA GLY A 240 -1.11 10.99 11.52
C GLY A 240 -1.85 12.12 12.26
N ARG A 241 -2.55 11.83 13.37
CA ARG A 241 -3.18 12.87 14.20
C ARG A 241 -2.14 13.78 14.85
N LEU A 242 -1.01 13.21 15.29
CA LEU A 242 0.09 13.98 15.84
C LEU A 242 0.69 14.93 14.80
N MET A 243 0.93 14.46 13.58
CA MET A 243 1.41 15.30 12.48
C MET A 243 0.46 16.46 12.21
N LYS A 244 -0.84 16.16 12.11
CA LYS A 244 -1.88 17.17 11.86
C LYS A 244 -1.91 18.26 12.94
N SER A 245 -1.59 17.91 14.19
CA SER A 245 -1.49 18.89 15.29
C SER A 245 -0.29 19.84 15.17
N PHE A 246 0.74 19.44 14.43
CA PHE A 246 1.92 20.27 14.16
C PHE A 246 1.82 21.03 12.84
N GLU A 247 0.85 20.76 11.97
CA GLU A 247 0.65 21.51 10.72
C GLU A 247 0.52 23.01 11.01
N GLY A 248 1.21 23.83 10.20
CA GLY A 248 1.26 25.29 10.39
C GLY A 248 2.11 25.76 11.57
N THR A 249 2.84 24.88 12.25
CA THR A 249 3.77 25.24 13.34
C THR A 249 5.22 25.30 12.87
N ILE A 250 6.07 26.00 13.63
CA ILE A 250 7.53 26.03 13.39
C ILE A 250 8.17 24.63 13.42
N ILE A 251 7.59 23.69 14.17
CA ILE A 251 8.06 22.30 14.25
C ILE A 251 7.88 21.60 12.90
N PHE A 252 6.75 21.84 12.24
CA PHE A 252 6.47 21.27 10.93
C PHE A 252 7.35 21.90 9.86
N GLU A 253 7.50 23.23 9.87
CA GLU A 253 8.40 23.92 8.94
C GLU A 253 9.85 23.44 9.06
N GLU A 254 10.37 23.32 10.29
CA GLU A 254 11.73 22.85 10.52
C GLU A 254 11.89 21.37 10.15
N ALA A 255 10.89 20.53 10.44
CA ALA A 255 10.91 19.13 10.02
C ALA A 255 10.91 19.00 8.49
N MET A 256 10.19 19.88 7.78
CA MET A 256 10.18 19.91 6.32
C MET A 256 11.57 20.30 5.78
N LYS A 257 12.15 21.38 6.31
CA LYS A 257 13.51 21.82 5.94
C LYS A 257 14.56 20.74 6.20
N ASP A 258 14.51 20.09 7.36
CA ASP A 258 15.44 19.01 7.70
C ASP A 258 15.26 17.81 6.76
N THR A 259 14.03 17.44 6.41
CA THR A 259 13.77 16.32 5.50
C THR A 259 14.28 16.63 4.09
N LEU A 260 13.95 17.80 3.55
CA LEU A 260 14.38 18.22 2.21
C LEU A 260 15.92 18.34 2.10
N ARG A 261 16.59 18.70 3.20
CA ARG A 261 18.05 18.89 3.23
C ARG A 261 18.85 17.63 3.53
N GLN A 262 18.36 16.78 4.44
CA GLN A 262 19.13 15.61 4.93
C GLN A 262 18.71 14.30 4.28
N ASP A 263 17.44 14.19 3.88
CA ASP A 263 16.88 12.92 3.44
C ASP A 263 16.64 12.87 1.94
N LEU A 264 16.71 14.00 1.24
CA LEU A 264 16.34 14.18 -0.16
C LEU A 264 17.34 15.09 -0.87
N ASP A 265 17.32 15.06 -2.19
CA ASP A 265 18.09 15.94 -3.06
C ASP A 265 17.18 16.48 -4.18
N VAL A 266 16.40 17.50 -3.82
CA VAL A 266 15.38 18.08 -4.70
C VAL A 266 16.01 18.83 -5.87
N GLU A 267 17.05 19.62 -5.62
CA GLU A 267 17.69 20.44 -6.63
C GLU A 267 18.27 19.57 -7.76
N THR A 268 19.08 18.57 -7.39
CA THR A 268 19.64 17.63 -8.37
C THR A 268 18.55 16.87 -9.11
N THR A 269 17.48 16.44 -8.42
CA THR A 269 16.38 15.70 -9.06
C THR A 269 15.62 16.55 -10.07
N LEU A 270 15.36 17.83 -9.77
CA LEU A 270 14.70 18.74 -10.72
C LEU A 270 15.55 18.99 -11.96
N GLU A 271 16.88 19.14 -11.79
CA GLU A 271 17.79 19.29 -12.91
C GLU A 271 17.87 18.03 -13.76
N LEU A 272 17.90 16.84 -13.15
CA LEU A 272 17.85 15.56 -13.88
C LEU A 272 16.55 15.41 -14.70
N LEU A 273 15.40 15.78 -14.13
CA LEU A 273 14.13 15.79 -14.86
C LEU A 273 14.16 16.78 -16.03
N ARG A 274 14.80 17.94 -15.86
CA ARG A 274 14.98 18.95 -16.92
C ARG A 274 15.84 18.38 -18.06
N GLN A 275 16.96 17.75 -17.74
CA GLN A 275 17.84 17.09 -18.71
C GLN A 275 17.12 15.96 -19.46
N MET A 276 16.26 15.18 -18.79
CA MET A 276 15.42 14.17 -19.45
C MET A 276 14.38 14.78 -20.40
N ALA A 277 13.82 15.94 -20.04
CA ALA A 277 12.82 16.62 -20.85
C ALA A 277 13.43 17.33 -22.08
N GLU A 278 14.66 17.82 -21.96
CA GLU A 278 15.43 18.46 -23.04
C GLU A 278 16.12 17.45 -23.95
N GLY A 279 16.33 16.22 -23.47
CA GLY A 279 16.95 15.12 -24.22
C GLY A 279 18.45 14.97 -23.99
N ASP A 280 19.02 15.69 -23.02
CA ASP A 280 20.41 15.55 -22.58
C ASP A 280 20.65 14.20 -21.86
N ILE A 281 19.62 13.72 -21.14
CA ILE A 281 19.53 12.35 -20.64
C ILE A 281 18.47 11.62 -21.46
N GLU A 282 18.88 10.59 -22.17
CA GLU A 282 17.99 9.72 -22.93
C GLU A 282 17.12 8.90 -21.96
N VAL A 283 15.80 8.85 -22.19
CA VAL A 283 14.89 7.97 -21.45
C VAL A 283 14.28 6.96 -22.44
N THR A 284 14.65 5.70 -22.28
CA THR A 284 14.38 4.63 -23.25
C THR A 284 13.64 3.48 -22.57
N VAL A 285 12.59 2.99 -23.23
CA VAL A 285 11.87 1.80 -22.79
C VAL A 285 12.67 0.59 -23.26
N LEU A 286 12.99 -0.30 -22.34
CA LEU A 286 13.63 -1.58 -22.64
C LEU A 286 12.54 -2.62 -22.87
N GLU A 287 12.47 -3.15 -24.09
CA GLU A 287 11.57 -4.24 -24.43
C GLU A 287 12.31 -5.56 -24.17
N THR A 288 11.81 -6.36 -23.23
CA THR A 288 12.34 -7.71 -22.92
C THR A 288 11.35 -8.78 -23.39
N GLU A 289 11.86 -9.95 -23.78
CA GLU A 289 11.05 -11.05 -24.36
C GLU A 289 10.38 -11.94 -23.29
N ASP A 290 9.78 -11.34 -22.25
CA ASP A 290 9.04 -11.95 -21.11
C ASP A 290 9.82 -12.11 -19.78
N ASP A 291 11.15 -12.09 -19.79
CA ASP A 291 11.96 -12.12 -18.56
C ASP A 291 12.51 -10.73 -18.19
N VAL A 292 12.75 -10.49 -16.89
CA VAL A 292 13.44 -9.29 -16.43
C VAL A 292 14.88 -9.28 -16.93
N SER A 293 15.41 -8.12 -17.30
CA SER A 293 16.79 -8.03 -17.79
C SER A 293 17.81 -8.44 -16.72
N PRO A 294 19.05 -8.86 -17.11
CA PRO A 294 20.07 -9.24 -16.12
C PRO A 294 20.40 -8.17 -15.08
N LEU A 295 20.24 -6.88 -15.42
CA LEU A 295 20.41 -5.78 -14.48
C LEU A 295 19.13 -5.52 -13.67
N GLY A 296 17.95 -5.72 -14.26
CA GLY A 296 16.69 -5.69 -13.53
C GLY A 296 16.63 -6.76 -12.43
N GLN A 297 17.14 -7.96 -12.71
CA GLN A 297 17.22 -9.05 -11.74
C GLN A 297 17.99 -8.66 -10.48
N LEU A 298 19.08 -7.87 -10.60
CA LEU A 298 19.81 -7.35 -9.44
C LEU A 298 18.93 -6.48 -8.54
N GLY A 299 18.00 -5.73 -9.13
CA GLY A 299 17.00 -4.96 -8.41
C GLY A 299 15.96 -5.83 -7.74
N VAL A 300 15.41 -6.79 -8.47
CA VAL A 300 14.44 -7.75 -7.91
C VAL A 300 15.02 -8.46 -6.69
N ASP A 301 16.27 -8.92 -6.79
CA ASP A 301 16.99 -9.60 -5.71
C ASP A 301 17.21 -8.69 -4.50
N SER A 302 17.57 -7.41 -4.74
CA SER A 302 17.83 -6.42 -3.69
C SER A 302 16.55 -5.88 -3.03
N ILE A 303 15.44 -5.88 -3.75
CA ILE A 303 14.14 -5.23 -3.39
C ILE A 303 13.12 -6.22 -2.80
N SER A 304 13.48 -7.50 -2.70
CA SER A 304 12.81 -8.50 -1.86
C SER A 304 12.72 -8.14 -0.36
N MET A 305 12.90 -6.87 0.06
CA MET A 305 13.07 -6.48 1.45
C MET A 305 12.46 -5.14 1.92
N LYS A 306 11.86 -4.22 1.13
CA LYS A 306 11.44 -2.89 1.66
C LYS A 306 10.32 -2.14 0.90
N VAL A 307 9.05 -2.56 0.98
CA VAL A 307 7.96 -1.75 0.39
C VAL A 307 7.64 -0.53 1.26
N ASP A 308 7.96 0.68 0.77
CA ASP A 308 7.35 1.93 1.26
C ASP A 308 5.96 2.08 0.66
N ILE A 309 4.94 1.82 1.46
CA ILE A 309 3.54 1.95 1.05
C ILE A 309 3.04 3.36 1.42
N VAL A 310 2.69 4.15 0.41
CA VAL A 310 2.03 5.47 0.52
C VAL A 310 0.73 5.36 1.38
N PRO A 311 0.44 6.33 2.28
CA PRO A 311 -0.41 6.15 3.47
C PRO A 311 -1.91 5.81 3.27
N PRO A 312 -2.57 5.33 4.36
CA PRO A 312 -3.81 4.53 4.38
C PRO A 312 -5.13 5.24 4.02
N GLU A 313 -5.13 6.53 3.72
CA GLU A 313 -6.36 7.32 3.60
C GLU A 313 -7.21 6.88 2.39
N LYS A 314 -6.57 6.43 1.29
CA LYS A 314 -7.26 5.82 0.13
C LYS A 314 -7.51 4.32 0.29
N ILE A 315 -6.84 3.63 1.22
CA ILE A 315 -7.11 2.21 1.53
C ILE A 315 -8.48 2.07 2.18
N THR A 316 -8.82 2.97 3.11
CA THR A 316 -10.16 2.99 3.73
C THR A 316 -11.25 3.12 2.65
N LYS A 317 -11.04 4.00 1.66
CA LYS A 317 -11.98 4.15 0.54
C LYS A 317 -12.11 2.88 -0.30
N ILE A 318 -11.01 2.21 -0.61
CA ILE A 318 -11.03 0.92 -1.34
C ILE A 318 -11.77 -0.15 -0.53
N ILE A 319 -11.55 -0.22 0.79
CA ILE A 319 -12.26 -1.16 1.67
C ILE A 319 -13.76 -0.84 1.69
N ILE A 320 -14.14 0.43 1.79
CA ILE A 320 -15.53 0.88 1.77
C ILE A 320 -16.20 0.54 0.44
N GLU A 321 -15.59 0.87 -0.70
CA GLU A 321 -16.15 0.57 -2.03
C GLU A 321 -16.26 -0.94 -2.28
N SER A 322 -15.27 -1.73 -1.84
CA SER A 322 -15.33 -3.19 -1.88
C SER A 322 -16.45 -3.74 -0.99
N ALA A 323 -16.64 -3.17 0.21
CA ALA A 323 -17.73 -3.55 1.11
C ALA A 323 -19.11 -3.19 0.54
N LYS A 324 -19.28 -2.02 -0.07
CA LYS A 324 -20.51 -1.62 -0.78
C LYS A 324 -20.84 -2.60 -1.90
N ALA A 325 -19.88 -2.83 -2.80
CA ALA A 325 -20.04 -3.74 -3.92
C ALA A 325 -20.41 -5.16 -3.45
N ARG A 326 -19.79 -5.63 -2.36
CA ARG A 326 -20.12 -6.92 -1.75
C ARG A 326 -21.53 -6.93 -1.18
N LEU A 327 -21.87 -5.99 -0.31
CA LEU A 327 -23.16 -5.96 0.39
C LEU A 327 -24.32 -5.82 -0.59
N TYR A 328 -24.23 -4.94 -1.59
CA TYR A 328 -25.32 -4.76 -2.56
C TYR A 328 -25.53 -5.97 -3.47
N ASN A 329 -24.47 -6.72 -3.80
CA ASN A 329 -24.57 -7.92 -4.63
C ASN A 329 -24.93 -9.18 -3.82
N GLU A 330 -25.02 -9.11 -2.49
CA GLU A 330 -25.46 -10.24 -1.68
C GLU A 330 -26.96 -10.47 -1.86
N THR A 331 -27.33 -11.73 -2.07
CA THR A 331 -28.73 -12.17 -2.16
C THR A 331 -29.21 -12.63 -0.78
N ARG A 332 -30.43 -12.24 -0.41
CA ARG A 332 -31.05 -12.59 0.87
C ARG A 332 -32.49 -13.04 0.67
N ILE A 333 -32.97 -13.85 1.61
CA ILE A 333 -34.37 -14.25 1.70
C ILE A 333 -35.08 -13.32 2.67
N LEU A 334 -36.12 -12.66 2.18
CA LEU A 334 -37.04 -11.85 2.95
C LEU A 334 -38.25 -12.70 3.31
N THR A 335 -38.64 -12.71 4.59
CA THR A 335 -39.84 -13.43 5.05
C THR A 335 -40.68 -12.58 5.97
N CYS A 336 -42.01 -12.67 5.83
CA CYS A 336 -42.94 -12.01 6.73
C CYS A 336 -43.04 -12.73 8.07
N LEU A 337 -42.78 -12.02 9.17
CA LEU A 337 -43.00 -12.53 10.54
C LEU A 337 -44.36 -12.15 11.13
N GLY A 338 -45.14 -11.31 10.44
CA GLY A 338 -46.51 -10.99 10.83
C GLY A 338 -47.45 -12.17 10.58
N LYS A 339 -47.80 -12.40 9.31
CA LYS A 339 -48.73 -13.47 8.91
C LYS A 339 -48.06 -14.76 8.44
N HIS A 340 -46.73 -14.76 8.27
CA HIS A 340 -45.98 -15.94 7.82
C HIS A 340 -46.54 -16.49 6.48
N ASP A 341 -46.83 -15.58 5.56
CA ASP A 341 -47.54 -15.85 4.30
C ASP A 341 -46.74 -15.44 3.04
N TRP A 342 -45.58 -14.83 3.21
CA TRP A 342 -44.78 -14.30 2.12
C TRP A 342 -43.28 -14.55 2.34
N LEU A 343 -42.64 -14.99 1.26
CA LEU A 343 -41.20 -15.20 1.13
C LEU A 343 -40.75 -14.69 -0.24
N GLN A 344 -39.62 -13.99 -0.29
CA GLN A 344 -39.01 -13.56 -1.55
C GLN A 344 -37.48 -13.57 -1.46
N GLU A 345 -36.83 -14.01 -2.53
CA GLU A 345 -35.40 -13.83 -2.74
C GLU A 345 -35.13 -12.50 -3.44
N MET A 346 -34.20 -11.70 -2.92
CA MET A 346 -33.88 -10.38 -3.46
C MET A 346 -32.42 -10.03 -3.18
N GLN A 347 -31.78 -9.35 -4.14
CA GLN A 347 -30.48 -8.74 -3.90
C GLN A 347 -30.62 -7.52 -3.01
N VAL A 348 -29.68 -7.34 -2.08
CA VAL A 348 -29.70 -6.23 -1.12
C VAL A 348 -29.72 -4.87 -1.82
N GLY A 349 -29.04 -4.74 -2.97
CA GLY A 349 -29.07 -3.54 -3.81
C GLY A 349 -30.47 -3.12 -4.27
N ASP A 350 -31.39 -4.08 -4.39
CA ASP A 350 -32.76 -3.88 -4.91
C ASP A 350 -33.81 -3.68 -3.81
N PHE A 351 -33.41 -3.66 -2.54
CA PHE A 351 -34.35 -3.51 -1.42
C PHE A 351 -35.11 -2.17 -1.51
N PRO A 352 -36.43 -2.14 -1.39
CA PRO A 352 -37.16 -0.87 -1.34
C PRO A 352 -36.84 -0.10 -0.04
N ASP A 353 -36.93 1.24 -0.09
CA ASP A 353 -36.71 2.11 1.09
C ASP A 353 -37.50 1.64 2.33
N LYS A 354 -38.75 1.22 2.09
CA LYS A 354 -39.60 0.55 3.08
C LYS A 354 -39.81 -0.90 2.68
N ILE A 355 -39.29 -1.81 3.49
CA ILE A 355 -39.46 -3.25 3.30
C ILE A 355 -40.77 -3.68 3.98
N GLN A 356 -41.74 -4.15 3.20
CA GLN A 356 -43.07 -4.54 3.68
C GLN A 356 -43.57 -5.80 2.99
N CYS A 357 -44.34 -6.61 3.70
CA CYS A 357 -45.00 -7.77 3.13
C CYS A 357 -46.07 -7.29 2.13
N PRO A 358 -46.03 -7.72 0.86
CA PRO A 358 -47.00 -7.30 -0.15
C PRO A 358 -48.41 -7.89 0.08
N LEU A 359 -48.53 -8.96 0.89
CA LEU A 359 -49.81 -9.62 1.16
C LEU A 359 -50.54 -9.04 2.36
N CYS A 360 -49.82 -8.68 3.42
CA CYS A 360 -50.42 -8.24 4.69
C CYS A 360 -50.03 -6.84 5.15
N GLY A 361 -49.07 -6.19 4.47
CA GLY A 361 -48.58 -4.86 4.80
C GLY A 361 -47.69 -4.79 6.05
N SER A 362 -47.34 -5.92 6.67
CA SER A 362 -46.45 -5.94 7.83
C SER A 362 -45.04 -5.47 7.46
N THR A 363 -44.45 -4.64 8.32
CA THR A 363 -43.05 -4.19 8.25
C THR A 363 -42.10 -5.11 9.05
N GLU A 364 -42.62 -6.10 9.78
CA GLU A 364 -41.83 -7.12 10.49
C GLU A 364 -41.33 -8.17 9.50
N ILE A 365 -40.29 -7.79 8.76
CA ILE A 365 -39.66 -8.62 7.73
C ILE A 365 -38.27 -9.05 8.22
N ALA A 366 -38.03 -10.36 8.27
CA ALA A 366 -36.70 -10.89 8.52
C ALA A 366 -35.91 -10.97 7.21
N VAL A 367 -34.63 -10.59 7.27
CA VAL A 367 -33.65 -10.68 6.18
C VAL A 367 -32.64 -11.76 6.55
N LEU A 368 -32.59 -12.84 5.78
CA LEU A 368 -31.92 -14.09 6.18
C LEU A 368 -30.94 -14.58 5.11
N ASP A 369 -29.78 -15.04 5.58
CA ASP A 369 -28.75 -15.72 4.77
C ASP A 369 -28.96 -17.24 4.77
N ARG A 370 -30.05 -17.70 4.14
CA ARG A 370 -30.47 -19.11 4.06
C ARG A 370 -31.13 -19.40 2.73
N THR A 371 -31.35 -20.67 2.42
CA THR A 371 -32.09 -21.07 1.22
C THR A 371 -33.59 -20.79 1.40
N PRO A 372 -34.34 -20.56 0.31
CA PRO A 372 -35.80 -20.42 0.37
C PRO A 372 -36.49 -21.58 1.09
N GLU A 373 -36.00 -22.81 0.90
CA GLU A 373 -36.56 -24.02 1.50
C GLU A 373 -36.42 -24.03 3.03
N ASP A 374 -35.23 -23.72 3.55
CA ASP A 374 -34.96 -23.65 5.00
C ASP A 374 -35.86 -22.61 5.68
N VAL A 375 -36.02 -21.45 5.04
CA VAL A 375 -36.84 -20.36 5.56
C VAL A 375 -38.32 -20.72 5.47
N ALA A 376 -38.78 -21.34 4.38
CA ALA A 376 -40.16 -21.79 4.24
C ALA A 376 -40.54 -22.86 5.28
N GLU A 377 -39.65 -23.82 5.54
CA GLU A 377 -39.82 -24.84 6.58
C GLU A 377 -39.99 -24.17 7.96
N MET A 378 -39.08 -23.25 8.29
CA MET A 378 -39.13 -22.54 9.56
C MET A 378 -40.39 -21.68 9.68
N MET A 379 -40.74 -20.93 8.64
CA MET A 379 -41.95 -20.11 8.58
C MET A 379 -43.23 -20.93 8.84
N ALA A 380 -43.31 -22.15 8.30
CA ALA A 380 -44.45 -23.03 8.53
C ALA A 380 -44.52 -23.51 10.00
N ARG A 381 -43.36 -23.76 10.63
CA ARG A 381 -43.26 -24.21 12.03
C ARG A 381 -43.49 -23.10 13.05
N THR A 382 -43.23 -21.85 12.68
CA THR A 382 -43.37 -20.68 13.56
C THR A 382 -44.69 -19.93 13.37
N LYS A 383 -45.62 -20.48 12.58
CA LYS A 383 -46.96 -19.94 12.40
C LYS A 383 -47.77 -20.02 13.71
N GLY A 384 -47.74 -18.94 14.50
CA GLY A 384 -48.38 -18.82 15.81
C GLY A 384 -47.40 -19.01 16.98
N ARG A 385 -47.90 -19.34 18.18
CA ARG A 385 -47.02 -19.61 19.33
C ARG A 385 -46.40 -21.00 19.21
N TYR A 386 -45.10 -21.05 18.93
CA TYR A 386 -44.33 -22.30 18.90
C TYR A 386 -43.72 -22.64 20.27
N LYS A 387 -43.51 -23.94 20.54
CA LYS A 387 -42.98 -24.48 21.82
C LYS A 387 -41.56 -25.05 21.74
N PHE A 388 -40.93 -25.01 20.57
CA PHE A 388 -39.55 -25.45 20.37
C PHE A 388 -38.60 -24.25 20.36
N ASP A 389 -37.31 -24.50 20.57
CA ASP A 389 -36.30 -23.44 20.47
C ASP A 389 -35.82 -23.31 19.02
N PRO A 390 -36.09 -22.19 18.32
CA PRO A 390 -35.72 -22.06 16.93
C PRO A 390 -34.21 -21.88 16.77
N PRO A 391 -33.65 -22.22 15.60
CA PRO A 391 -32.25 -22.02 15.31
C PRO A 391 -31.82 -20.56 15.54
N TRP A 392 -30.56 -20.37 15.92
CA TRP A 392 -29.99 -19.05 16.21
C TRP A 392 -30.22 -18.03 15.08
N TRP A 393 -30.16 -18.47 13.82
CA TRP A 393 -30.32 -17.62 12.65
C TRP A 393 -31.78 -17.13 12.48
N TRP A 394 -32.77 -17.91 12.92
CA TRP A 394 -34.17 -17.49 12.89
C TRP A 394 -34.44 -16.44 13.96
N LYS A 395 -33.94 -16.65 15.19
CA LYS A 395 -34.03 -15.67 16.28
C LYS A 395 -33.36 -14.36 15.91
N GLN A 396 -32.18 -14.43 15.29
CA GLN A 396 -31.48 -13.24 14.80
C GLN A 396 -32.31 -12.50 13.74
N GLY A 397 -32.98 -13.23 12.84
CA GLY A 397 -33.92 -12.63 11.88
C GLY A 397 -35.12 -11.97 12.55
N GLU A 398 -35.71 -12.60 13.57
CA GLU A 398 -36.80 -12.03 14.39
C GLU A 398 -36.35 -10.72 15.06
N ASP A 399 -35.15 -10.70 15.63
CA ASP A 399 -34.61 -9.50 16.28
C ASP A 399 -34.25 -8.38 15.30
N ALA A 400 -33.63 -8.72 14.17
CA ALA A 400 -33.30 -7.78 13.11
C ALA A 400 -34.58 -7.21 12.45
N SER A 401 -35.67 -7.96 12.40
CA SER A 401 -36.94 -7.50 11.80
C SER A 401 -37.52 -6.26 12.48
N LYS A 402 -37.23 -6.08 13.79
CA LYS A 402 -37.62 -4.88 14.55
C LYS A 402 -36.87 -3.66 14.02
N LEU A 403 -35.58 -3.81 13.70
CA LEU A 403 -34.78 -2.75 13.08
C LEU A 403 -35.23 -2.49 11.65
N VAL A 404 -35.55 -3.53 10.88
CA VAL A 404 -36.11 -3.40 9.52
C VAL A 404 -37.43 -2.64 9.53
N SER A 405 -38.27 -2.88 10.53
CA SER A 405 -39.54 -2.18 10.68
C SER A 405 -39.37 -0.67 10.93
N ILE A 406 -38.31 -0.28 11.65
CA ILE A 406 -38.01 1.13 12.00
C ILE A 406 -37.22 1.84 10.89
N TYR A 407 -36.15 1.21 10.40
CA TYR A 407 -35.14 1.83 9.54
C TYR A 407 -35.16 1.33 8.08
N GLY A 408 -36.04 0.39 7.74
CA GLY A 408 -36.29 -0.07 6.38
C GLY A 408 -35.04 -0.65 5.70
N ARG A 409 -34.76 -0.16 4.48
CA ARG A 409 -33.65 -0.59 3.62
C ARG A 409 -32.31 -0.67 4.35
N ARG A 410 -31.97 0.36 5.14
CA ARG A 410 -30.68 0.45 5.85
C ARG A 410 -30.48 -0.69 6.84
N ALA A 411 -31.51 -1.04 7.61
CA ALA A 411 -31.46 -2.20 8.49
C ALA A 411 -31.36 -3.53 7.72
N GLY A 412 -31.99 -3.61 6.54
CA GLY A 412 -31.82 -4.74 5.63
C GLY A 412 -30.38 -4.91 5.13
N ILE A 413 -29.69 -3.80 4.83
CA ILE A 413 -28.27 -3.81 4.44
C ILE A 413 -27.39 -4.30 5.59
N ILE A 414 -27.59 -3.81 6.82
CA ILE A 414 -26.82 -4.28 7.98
C ILE A 414 -27.10 -5.75 8.28
N ALA A 415 -28.34 -6.21 8.11
CA ALA A 415 -28.68 -7.63 8.29
C ALA A 415 -27.97 -8.55 7.29
N ALA A 416 -27.54 -8.02 6.13
CA ALA A 416 -26.69 -8.75 5.20
C ALA A 416 -25.21 -8.79 5.66
N ALA A 417 -24.77 -7.82 6.47
CA ALA A 417 -23.40 -7.76 6.98
C ALA A 417 -23.05 -8.97 7.86
N LYS A 418 -21.78 -9.36 7.82
CA LYS A 418 -21.29 -10.59 8.45
C LYS A 418 -21.19 -10.41 9.95
N ARG A 419 -22.10 -11.07 10.67
CA ARG A 419 -22.02 -11.27 12.14
C ARG A 419 -22.06 -9.96 12.93
N VAL A 420 -22.79 -8.97 12.43
CA VAL A 420 -23.10 -7.76 13.18
C VAL A 420 -24.21 -8.10 14.19
N GLU A 421 -23.93 -7.86 15.47
CA GLU A 421 -24.90 -8.06 16.57
C GLU A 421 -26.00 -7.00 16.52
N ASN A 422 -27.21 -7.33 16.98
CA ASN A 422 -28.37 -6.44 16.86
C ASN A 422 -28.19 -5.11 17.63
N GLU A 423 -27.46 -5.13 18.75
CA GLU A 423 -27.13 -3.94 19.54
C GLU A 423 -26.25 -2.98 18.72
N ILE A 424 -25.19 -3.49 18.11
CA ILE A 424 -24.28 -2.71 17.24
C ILE A 424 -25.03 -2.22 15.99
N ALA A 425 -25.91 -3.04 15.41
CA ALA A 425 -26.73 -2.63 14.27
C ALA A 425 -27.64 -1.44 14.62
N TRP A 426 -28.22 -1.41 15.82
CA TRP A 426 -29.03 -0.29 16.29
C TRP A 426 -28.18 0.99 16.44
N ASP A 427 -26.99 0.90 17.04
CA ASP A 427 -26.08 2.04 17.19
C ASP A 427 -25.72 2.65 15.83
N ILE A 428 -25.34 1.82 14.85
CA ILE A 428 -25.00 2.27 13.50
C ILE A 428 -26.17 3.02 12.86
N LEU A 429 -27.40 2.47 12.96
CA LEU A 429 -28.59 3.07 12.35
C LEU A 429 -29.00 4.38 13.02
N ALA A 430 -28.82 4.49 14.34
CA ALA A 430 -29.16 5.67 15.12
C ALA A 430 -28.13 6.81 14.93
N GLU A 431 -26.86 6.47 14.74
CA GLU A 431 -25.76 7.44 14.65
C GLU A 431 -25.47 7.95 13.24
N THR A 432 -26.00 7.30 12.20
CA THR A 432 -25.72 7.68 10.81
C THR A 432 -26.99 8.02 10.03
N GLU A 433 -26.86 8.93 9.06
CA GLU A 433 -27.93 9.32 8.15
C GLU A 433 -27.68 8.79 6.73
N GLY A 434 -28.68 8.14 6.13
CA GLY A 434 -28.61 7.61 4.77
C GLY A 434 -27.60 6.46 4.57
N GLU A 435 -27.25 6.22 3.30
CA GLU A 435 -26.32 5.18 2.84
C GLU A 435 -24.97 5.80 2.39
N GLY A 436 -24.46 6.79 3.14
CA GLY A 436 -23.19 7.44 2.85
C GLY A 436 -21.96 6.61 3.24
N ASP A 437 -20.76 7.12 2.94
CA ASP A 437 -19.49 6.42 3.25
C ASP A 437 -19.35 6.10 4.75
N GLU A 438 -19.79 7.01 5.62
CA GLU A 438 -19.77 6.83 7.08
C GLU A 438 -20.61 5.61 7.54
N PHE A 439 -21.77 5.39 6.92
CA PHE A 439 -22.62 4.23 7.21
C PHE A 439 -21.90 2.91 6.90
N PHE A 440 -21.26 2.83 5.72
CA PHE A 440 -20.51 1.64 5.32
C PHE A 440 -19.21 1.46 6.10
N GLU A 441 -18.54 2.55 6.49
CA GLU A 441 -17.35 2.51 7.34
C GLU A 441 -17.66 1.86 8.69
N ARG A 442 -18.78 2.26 9.32
CA ARG A 442 -19.24 1.69 10.59
C ARG A 442 -19.62 0.21 10.46
N ILE A 443 -20.23 -0.20 9.35
CA ILE A 443 -20.52 -1.63 9.09
C ILE A 443 -19.23 -2.44 8.99
N VAL A 444 -18.24 -1.96 8.24
CA VAL A 444 -16.93 -2.63 8.08
C VAL A 444 -16.21 -2.73 9.43
N GLU A 445 -16.26 -1.67 10.24
CA GLU A 445 -15.69 -1.68 11.58
C GLU A 445 -16.37 -2.72 12.49
N ALA A 446 -17.70 -2.81 12.45
CA ALA A 446 -18.46 -3.80 13.20
C ALA A 446 -18.13 -5.25 12.77
N GLU A 447 -18.03 -5.53 11.46
CA GLU A 447 -17.61 -6.85 10.96
C GLU A 447 -16.19 -7.19 11.43
N ARG A 448 -15.29 -6.21 11.44
CA ARG A 448 -13.91 -6.37 11.91
C ARG A 448 -13.86 -6.67 13.40
N GLU A 449 -14.63 -5.97 14.23
CA GLU A 449 -14.78 -6.23 15.68
C GLU A 449 -15.33 -7.63 15.93
N ALA A 450 -16.38 -8.03 15.20
CA ALA A 450 -16.96 -9.36 15.30
C ALA A 450 -15.96 -10.48 14.94
N LEU A 451 -15.09 -10.23 13.96
CA LEU A 451 -13.99 -11.15 13.64
C LEU A 451 -12.94 -11.20 14.75
N LYS A 452 -12.57 -10.06 15.36
CA LYS A 452 -11.60 -10.01 16.47
C LYS A 452 -12.06 -10.84 17.67
N LYS A 453 -13.33 -10.72 18.08
CA LYS A 453 -13.93 -11.48 19.21
C LYS A 453 -13.83 -13.01 19.04
N ARG A 454 -13.57 -13.50 17.82
CA ARG A 454 -13.46 -14.94 17.52
C ARG A 454 -12.03 -15.49 17.65
N PHE A 455 -11.02 -14.63 17.52
CA PHE A 455 -9.61 -15.03 17.57
C PHE A 455 -8.94 -14.72 18.92
N MET A 456 -9.63 -13.98 19.79
CA MET A 456 -9.42 -13.96 21.24
C MET A 456 -10.17 -15.12 21.88
#